data_AF-A0A919UMP5-F1
#
_entry.id   AF-A0A919UMP5-F1
#
_cell.length_a   1.000
_cell.length_b   1.000
_cell.length_c   1.000
_cell.angle_alpha   90.00
_cell.angle_beta   90.00
_cell.angle_gamma   90.00
#
_symmetry.space_group_name_H-M   'P 1'
#
loop_
_entity.id
_entity.type
_entity.pdbx_description
1 polymer ?
#
loop_
_entity_poly.entity_id
_entity_poly.type
_entity_poly.pdbx_seq_one_letter_code
_entity_poly.pdbx_strand_id
1 'polypeptide(L)'
;MVERRSRCVEAIAAVLLALIAGCAACAQPADPYDGDLRRALSQATSDFERQVLTDRRITRAEYEEAVRRYVACMQANGIGFEAVDQGLGYYVYVETPTSPDHNTINPRCQRGTTLLIEPIYTGMVTNPAKADPRDLVAKCLILKGLAPEEYSAGDLAADAAADYRNAPFDGDDPRVRTCHQNPSIN
;
A
#
# COMPACT_ATOMS: atom_id res chain seq x y z
N MET A 1 -9.17 -23.35 -3.96
CA MET A 1 -9.19 -23.23 -5.43
C MET A 1 -10.64 -23.15 -5.86
N VAL A 2 -11.17 -21.93 -6.06
CA VAL A 2 -12.54 -21.71 -6.53
C VAL A 2 -12.45 -21.35 -8.00
N GLU A 3 -12.87 -22.30 -8.84
CA GLU A 3 -12.90 -22.19 -10.29
C GLU A 3 -14.00 -21.19 -10.68
N ARG A 4 -13.59 -19.98 -11.08
CA ARG A 4 -14.51 -18.93 -11.52
C ARG A 4 -15.02 -19.29 -12.92
N ARG A 5 -16.11 -20.07 -12.96
CA ARG A 5 -16.82 -20.44 -14.19
C ARG A 5 -17.41 -19.19 -14.84
N SER A 6 -16.70 -18.63 -15.81
CA SER A 6 -17.17 -17.55 -16.68
C SER A 6 -18.29 -18.06 -17.59
N ARG A 7 -19.54 -17.77 -17.24
CA ARG A 7 -20.69 -17.99 -18.13
C ARG A 7 -20.87 -16.78 -19.03
N CYS A 8 -20.26 -16.81 -20.21
CA CYS A 8 -20.75 -16.01 -21.34
C CYS A 8 -21.95 -16.76 -21.92
N VAL A 9 -23.15 -16.22 -21.71
CA VAL A 9 -24.40 -16.77 -22.25
C VAL A 9 -24.36 -16.65 -23.77
N GLU A 10 -24.49 -17.80 -24.46
CA GLU A 10 -24.62 -17.89 -25.92
C GLU A 10 -25.99 -17.35 -26.36
N ALA A 11 -25.99 -16.42 -27.31
CA ALA A 11 -27.15 -16.12 -28.13
C ALA A 11 -26.76 -16.31 -29.61
N ILE A 12 -27.26 -17.39 -30.20
CA ILE A 12 -27.16 -17.69 -31.63
C ILE A 12 -28.29 -16.94 -32.35
N ALA A 13 -27.94 -16.00 -33.23
CA ALA A 13 -28.80 -15.56 -34.33
C ALA A 13 -27.92 -15.07 -35.49
N ALA A 14 -28.00 -15.78 -36.62
CA ALA A 14 -27.23 -15.51 -37.82
C ALA A 14 -27.79 -14.31 -38.60
N VAL A 15 -26.96 -13.29 -38.84
CA VAL A 15 -27.12 -12.32 -39.95
C VAL A 15 -25.72 -11.97 -40.47
N LEU A 16 -25.49 -12.26 -41.76
CA LEU A 16 -24.30 -11.84 -42.50
C LEU A 16 -24.32 -10.31 -42.68
N LEU A 17 -23.45 -9.61 -41.96
CA LEU A 17 -23.05 -8.22 -42.22
C LEU A 17 -21.59 -8.06 -41.80
N ALA A 18 -20.71 -7.92 -42.79
CA ALA A 18 -19.29 -7.67 -42.60
C ALA A 18 -19.07 -6.23 -42.12
N LEU A 19 -18.96 -6.01 -40.81
CA LEU A 19 -18.53 -4.74 -40.24
C LEU A 19 -17.72 -4.99 -38.96
N ILE A 20 -16.40 -4.73 -39.08
CA ILE A 20 -15.49 -4.32 -38.02
C ILE A 20 -15.55 -5.21 -36.76
N ALA A 21 -14.80 -6.32 -36.79
CA ALA A 21 -14.33 -6.97 -35.58
C ALA A 21 -13.31 -6.03 -34.88
N GLY A 22 -13.81 -4.91 -34.37
CA GLY A 22 -13.11 -4.14 -33.36
C GLY A 22 -13.04 -5.06 -32.15
N CYS A 23 -11.86 -5.62 -31.91
CA CYS A 23 -11.53 -6.19 -30.62
C CYS A 23 -11.89 -5.14 -29.58
N ALA A 24 -13.05 -5.30 -28.93
CA ALA A 24 -13.29 -4.75 -27.62
C ALA A 24 -12.36 -5.53 -26.68
N ALA A 25 -11.06 -5.26 -26.79
CA ALA A 25 -10.13 -5.54 -25.72
C ALA A 25 -10.70 -4.72 -24.56
N CYS A 26 -11.34 -5.40 -23.61
CA CYS A 26 -11.72 -4.80 -22.35
C CYS A 26 -10.47 -4.10 -21.83
N ALA A 27 -10.45 -2.76 -21.89
CA ALA A 27 -9.36 -1.98 -21.34
C ALA A 27 -9.31 -2.37 -19.86
N GLN A 28 -8.27 -3.11 -19.47
CA GLN A 28 -8.06 -3.39 -18.07
C GLN A 28 -7.95 -2.05 -17.36
N PRO A 29 -8.59 -1.87 -16.19
CA PRO A 29 -8.39 -0.67 -15.41
C PRO A 29 -6.89 -0.45 -15.24
N ALA A 30 -6.42 0.76 -15.52
CA ALA A 30 -5.02 1.10 -15.30
C ALA A 30 -4.66 0.82 -13.83
N ASP A 31 -3.48 0.23 -13.59
CA ASP A 31 -2.99 0.02 -12.23
C ASP A 31 -2.88 1.39 -11.51
N PRO A 32 -3.58 1.60 -10.38
CA PRO A 32 -3.55 2.87 -9.64
C PRO A 32 -2.14 3.31 -9.20
N TYR A 33 -1.19 2.37 -9.11
CA TYR A 33 0.19 2.60 -8.70
C TYR A 33 1.16 2.82 -9.86
N ASP A 34 0.72 2.68 -11.12
CA ASP A 34 1.59 2.78 -12.30
C ASP A 34 2.38 4.11 -12.36
N GLY A 35 1.74 5.22 -11.98
CA GLY A 35 2.40 6.52 -11.91
C GLY A 35 3.53 6.60 -10.87
N ASP A 36 3.38 5.91 -9.73
CA ASP A 36 4.40 5.89 -8.68
C ASP A 36 5.54 4.96 -9.04
N LEU A 37 5.25 3.82 -9.66
CA LEU A 37 6.25 2.89 -10.18
C LEU A 37 7.13 3.55 -11.24
N ARG A 38 6.54 4.30 -12.17
CA ARG A 38 7.29 5.07 -13.19
C ARG A 38 8.19 6.12 -12.55
N ARG A 39 7.67 6.85 -11.55
CA ARG A 39 8.44 7.85 -10.81
C ARG A 39 9.61 7.21 -10.05
N ALA A 40 9.35 6.12 -9.33
CA ALA A 40 10.36 5.37 -8.61
C ALA A 40 11.45 4.84 -9.56
N LEU A 41 11.07 4.29 -10.72
CA LEU A 41 12.04 3.81 -11.71
C LEU A 41 12.96 4.95 -12.19
N SER A 42 12.42 6.15 -12.42
CA SER A 42 13.23 7.32 -12.81
C SER A 42 14.16 7.83 -11.70
N GLN A 43 13.87 7.49 -10.45
CA GLN A 43 14.63 7.89 -9.26
C GLN A 43 15.57 6.79 -8.75
N ALA A 44 15.50 5.59 -9.34
CA ALA A 44 16.25 4.42 -8.91
C ALA A 44 17.76 4.69 -8.91
N THR A 45 18.39 4.44 -7.77
CA THR A 45 19.82 4.71 -7.53
C THR A 45 20.67 3.45 -7.61
N SER A 46 20.06 2.27 -7.55
CA SER A 46 20.74 0.97 -7.66
C SER A 46 20.22 0.12 -8.83
N ASP A 47 21.03 -0.85 -9.27
CA ASP A 47 20.58 -1.83 -10.27
C ASP A 47 19.47 -2.73 -9.75
N PHE A 48 19.46 -2.98 -8.44
CA PHE A 48 18.39 -3.70 -7.77
C PHE A 48 17.04 -2.96 -7.88
N GLU A 49 17.00 -1.69 -7.49
CA GLU A 49 15.78 -0.86 -7.65
C GLU A 49 15.33 -0.82 -9.12
N ARG A 50 16.27 -0.64 -10.06
CA ARG A 50 15.95 -0.64 -11.50
C ARG A 50 15.34 -1.96 -11.94
N GLN A 51 15.89 -3.09 -11.50
CA GLN A 51 15.39 -4.42 -11.81
C GLN A 51 13.97 -4.63 -11.27
N VAL A 52 13.74 -4.30 -10.00
CA VAL A 52 12.42 -4.46 -9.34
C VAL A 52 11.35 -3.57 -9.99
N LEU A 53 11.72 -2.38 -10.47
CA LEU A 53 10.76 -1.40 -10.95
C LEU A 53 10.54 -1.46 -12.48
N THR A 54 11.33 -2.23 -13.22
CA THR A 54 11.33 -2.20 -14.71
C THR A 54 10.05 -2.76 -15.31
N ASP A 55 9.50 -3.83 -14.74
CA ASP A 55 8.27 -4.47 -15.21
C ASP A 55 7.01 -3.77 -14.69
N ARG A 56 7.20 -2.72 -13.87
CA ARG A 56 6.14 -1.95 -13.20
C ARG A 56 5.27 -2.84 -12.32
N ARG A 57 5.87 -3.80 -11.61
CA ARG A 57 5.18 -4.61 -10.62
C ARG A 57 6.15 -5.01 -9.51
N ILE A 58 5.82 -4.68 -8.27
CA ILE A 58 6.63 -5.13 -7.12
C ILE A 58 6.02 -6.41 -6.58
N THR A 59 6.75 -7.52 -6.70
CA THR A 59 6.35 -8.79 -6.10
C THR A 59 6.70 -8.84 -4.61
N ARG A 60 6.04 -9.75 -3.88
CA ARG A 60 6.40 -10.05 -2.49
C ARG A 60 7.86 -10.46 -2.35
N ALA A 61 8.38 -11.28 -3.27
CA ALA A 61 9.78 -11.75 -3.22
C ALA A 61 10.79 -10.61 -3.42
N GLU A 62 10.51 -9.66 -4.31
CA GLU A 62 11.34 -8.47 -4.53
C GLU A 62 11.28 -7.51 -3.34
N TYR A 63 10.09 -7.31 -2.77
CA TYR A 63 9.93 -6.56 -1.53
C TYR A 63 10.71 -7.21 -0.38
N GLU A 64 10.57 -8.53 -0.17
CA GLU A 64 11.32 -9.27 0.85
C GLU A 64 12.84 -9.18 0.63
N GLU A 65 13.30 -9.15 -0.63
CA GLU A 65 14.72 -8.92 -0.94
C GLU A 65 15.16 -7.49 -0.59
N ALA A 66 14.33 -6.47 -0.85
CA ALA A 66 14.61 -5.11 -0.44
C ALA A 66 14.74 -5.00 1.08
N VAL A 67 13.81 -5.61 1.82
CA VAL A 67 13.82 -5.70 3.29
C VAL A 67 15.07 -6.41 3.80
N ARG A 68 15.42 -7.57 3.23
CA ARG A 68 16.65 -8.31 3.61
C ARG A 68 17.91 -7.46 3.44
N ARG A 69 18.03 -6.75 2.31
CA ARG A 69 19.18 -5.87 2.03
C ARG A 69 19.26 -4.70 3.00
N TYR A 70 18.11 -4.09 3.30
CA TYR A 70 18.02 -3.01 4.27
C TYR A 70 18.43 -3.46 5.68
N VAL A 71 17.85 -4.57 6.17
CA VAL A 71 18.18 -5.16 7.49
C VAL A 71 19.66 -5.53 7.56
N ALA A 72 20.20 -6.19 6.53
CA ALA A 72 21.62 -6.54 6.48
C ALA A 72 22.53 -5.32 6.54
N CYS A 73 22.17 -4.21 5.88
CA CYS A 73 22.92 -2.97 5.96
C CYS A 73 22.90 -2.37 7.37
N MET A 74 21.74 -2.33 8.03
CA MET A 74 21.61 -1.83 9.40
C MET A 74 22.47 -2.66 10.37
N GLN A 75 22.39 -3.99 10.27
CA GLN A 75 23.17 -4.92 11.09
C GLN A 75 24.68 -4.82 10.83
N ALA A 76 25.10 -4.66 9.57
CA ALA A 76 26.51 -4.45 9.22
C ALA A 76 27.10 -3.16 9.80
N ASN A 77 26.26 -2.17 10.14
CA ASN A 77 26.66 -0.95 10.83
C ASN A 77 26.44 -1.03 12.36
N GLY A 78 26.26 -2.24 12.91
CA GLY A 78 26.17 -2.46 14.35
C GLY A 78 24.82 -2.15 14.98
N ILE A 79 23.76 -1.96 14.19
CA ILE A 79 22.40 -1.74 14.71
C ILE A 79 21.69 -3.09 14.84
N GLY A 80 21.24 -3.42 16.05
CA GLY A 80 20.38 -4.58 16.32
C GLY A 80 19.01 -4.35 15.72
N PHE A 81 18.81 -4.84 14.49
CA PHE A 81 17.68 -4.46 13.65
C PHE A 81 17.00 -5.69 13.05
N GLU A 82 15.68 -5.78 13.17
CA GLU A 82 14.88 -6.93 12.72
C GLU A 82 13.63 -6.47 11.98
N ALA A 83 13.18 -7.29 11.01
CA ALA A 83 11.93 -7.10 10.30
C ALA A 83 10.87 -8.08 10.83
N VAL A 84 9.71 -7.55 11.23
CA VAL A 84 8.59 -8.31 11.82
C VAL A 84 7.40 -8.28 10.87
N ASP A 85 7.00 -9.45 10.37
CA ASP A 85 5.85 -9.60 9.48
C ASP A 85 4.56 -9.20 10.20
N GLN A 86 3.73 -8.37 9.55
CA GLN A 86 2.43 -7.94 10.06
C GLN A 86 1.28 -8.86 9.65
N GLY A 87 1.56 -9.99 9.01
CA GLY A 87 0.57 -10.98 8.57
C GLY A 87 -0.11 -10.65 7.24
N LEU A 88 0.04 -9.41 6.74
CA LEU A 88 -0.46 -8.96 5.44
C LEU A 88 0.63 -8.94 4.35
N GLY A 89 1.79 -9.53 4.62
CA GLY A 89 2.90 -9.63 3.67
C GLY A 89 3.74 -8.36 3.55
N TYR A 90 3.66 -7.46 4.54
CA TYR A 90 4.59 -6.35 4.75
C TYR A 90 5.22 -6.43 6.15
N TYR A 91 6.37 -5.78 6.34
CA TYR A 91 7.13 -5.79 7.58
C TYR A 91 7.10 -4.44 8.29
N VAL A 92 7.24 -4.48 9.61
CA VAL A 92 7.68 -3.32 10.41
C VAL A 92 9.04 -3.63 11.01
N TYR A 93 9.77 -2.60 11.41
CA TYR A 93 11.13 -2.75 11.91
C TYR A 93 11.20 -2.56 13.41
N VAL A 94 11.95 -3.45 14.07
CA VAL A 94 12.24 -3.38 15.49
C VAL A 94 13.74 -3.21 15.66
N GLU A 95 14.10 -2.19 16.44
CA GLU A 95 15.47 -1.93 16.82
C GLU A 95 15.68 -2.24 18.31
N THR A 96 16.70 -3.01 18.65
CA THR A 96 17.00 -3.38 20.04
C THR A 96 18.49 -3.69 20.24
N PRO A 97 19.20 -2.97 21.13
CA PRO A 97 18.77 -1.71 21.77
C PRO A 97 18.67 -0.58 20.75
N THR A 98 17.98 0.51 21.12
CA THR A 98 18.00 1.74 20.34
C THR A 98 19.42 2.30 20.23
N SER A 99 19.81 2.68 19.02
CA SER A 99 21.13 3.18 18.65
C SER A 99 21.07 4.68 18.38
N PRO A 100 22.02 5.48 18.91
CA PRO A 100 22.13 6.89 18.58
C PRO A 100 22.46 7.13 17.10
N ASP A 101 23.06 6.13 16.42
CA ASP A 101 23.49 6.24 15.03
C ASP A 101 22.37 5.90 14.03
N HIS A 102 21.19 5.48 14.50
CA HIS A 102 20.04 5.10 13.64
C HIS A 102 19.78 6.17 12.57
N ASN A 103 19.59 7.42 12.98
CA ASN A 103 19.20 8.50 12.06
C ASN A 103 20.28 8.79 11.00
N THR A 104 21.55 8.47 11.30
CA THR A 104 22.67 8.65 10.36
C THR A 104 22.78 7.49 9.38
N ILE A 105 22.56 6.27 9.84
CA ILE A 105 22.73 5.03 9.07
C ILE A 105 21.48 4.72 8.24
N ASN A 106 20.29 4.87 8.81
CA ASN A 106 19.01 4.53 8.20
C ASN A 106 18.83 5.07 6.78
N PRO A 107 18.96 6.38 6.49
CA PRO A 107 18.76 6.89 5.14
C PRO A 107 19.79 6.37 4.12
N ARG A 108 20.98 5.97 4.59
CA ARG A 108 22.00 5.35 3.73
C ARG A 108 21.61 3.91 3.38
N CYS A 109 21.11 3.16 4.35
CA CYS A 109 20.67 1.79 4.15
C CYS A 109 19.38 1.68 3.35
N GLN A 110 18.44 2.63 3.49
CA GLN A 110 17.18 2.65 2.73
C GLN A 110 17.40 2.98 1.24
N ARG A 111 18.37 3.86 0.93
CA ARG A 111 18.70 4.21 -0.45
C ARG A 111 19.26 2.99 -1.19
N GLY A 112 18.69 2.67 -2.36
CA GLY A 112 19.09 1.47 -3.08
C GLY A 112 18.38 0.19 -2.62
N THR A 113 17.49 0.27 -1.62
CA THR A 113 16.77 -0.87 -1.06
C THR A 113 15.28 -0.56 -0.89
N THR A 114 14.83 -0.14 0.28
CA THR A 114 13.42 0.00 0.64
C THR A 114 12.86 1.38 0.33
N LEU A 115 13.69 2.42 0.20
CA LEU A 115 13.22 3.82 0.09
C LEU A 115 12.17 4.03 -1.01
N LEU A 116 12.38 3.42 -2.18
CA LEU A 116 11.47 3.53 -3.32
C LEU A 116 10.47 2.38 -3.41
N ILE A 117 10.85 1.19 -2.94
CA ILE A 117 10.10 -0.05 -3.13
C ILE A 117 9.01 -0.22 -2.06
N GLU A 118 9.36 -0.04 -0.79
CA GLU A 118 8.50 -0.36 0.34
C GLU A 118 7.23 0.49 0.41
N PRO A 119 7.26 1.84 0.24
CA PRO A 119 6.05 2.64 0.32
C PRO A 119 5.02 2.25 -0.74
N ILE A 120 5.49 1.90 -1.95
CA ILE A 120 4.63 1.49 -3.07
C ILE A 120 4.04 0.12 -2.78
N TYR A 121 4.87 -0.86 -2.43
CA TYR A 121 4.42 -2.22 -2.14
C TYR A 121 3.45 -2.27 -0.94
N THR A 122 3.78 -1.60 0.16
CA THR A 122 2.90 -1.51 1.34
C THR A 122 1.57 -0.86 0.97
N GLY A 123 1.59 0.16 0.11
CA GLY A 123 0.38 0.74 -0.45
C GLY A 123 -0.42 -0.27 -1.26
N MET A 124 0.19 -1.02 -2.17
CA MET A 124 -0.50 -2.03 -2.99
C MET A 124 -1.19 -3.11 -2.15
N VAL A 125 -0.59 -3.54 -1.03
CA VAL A 125 -1.18 -4.59 -0.18
C VAL A 125 -2.22 -4.06 0.80
N THR A 126 -2.04 -2.84 1.34
CA THR A 126 -2.97 -2.26 2.33
C THR A 126 -4.06 -1.39 1.69
N ASN A 127 -3.84 -0.82 0.52
CA ASN A 127 -4.78 0.03 -0.21
C ASN A 127 -4.72 -0.28 -1.73
N PRO A 128 -5.13 -1.47 -2.20
CA PRO A 128 -4.99 -1.87 -3.60
C PRO A 128 -5.69 -0.95 -4.60
N ALA A 129 -6.78 -0.29 -4.17
CA ALA A 129 -7.52 0.66 -4.99
C ALA A 129 -6.94 2.09 -4.98
N LYS A 130 -5.92 2.33 -4.14
CA LYS A 130 -5.32 3.65 -3.89
C LYS A 130 -6.36 4.72 -3.56
N ALA A 131 -7.34 4.36 -2.72
CA ALA A 131 -8.34 5.27 -2.21
C ALA A 131 -7.71 6.38 -1.35
N ASP A 132 -8.39 7.53 -1.20
CA ASP A 132 -7.92 8.60 -0.29
C ASP A 132 -7.78 8.01 1.13
N PRO A 133 -6.61 8.14 1.78
CA PRO A 133 -6.41 7.62 3.13
C PRO A 133 -7.45 8.10 4.15
N ARG A 134 -7.97 9.32 4.00
CA ARG A 134 -9.00 9.87 4.89
C ARG A 134 -10.35 9.20 4.68
N ASP A 135 -10.68 8.83 3.44
CA ASP A 135 -11.89 8.05 3.16
C ASP A 135 -11.80 6.67 3.82
N LEU A 136 -10.62 6.05 3.77
CA LEU A 136 -10.38 4.76 4.44
C LEU A 136 -10.49 4.87 5.96
N VAL A 137 -9.91 5.92 6.57
CA VAL A 137 -10.03 6.16 8.01
C VAL A 137 -11.47 6.41 8.42
N ALA A 138 -12.18 7.31 7.73
CA ALA A 138 -13.60 7.59 8.01
C ALA A 138 -14.44 6.31 7.94
N LYS A 139 -14.25 5.49 6.89
CA LYS A 139 -14.90 4.20 6.75
C LYS A 139 -14.55 3.22 7.89
N CYS A 140 -13.30 3.16 8.31
CA CYS A 140 -12.89 2.31 9.44
C CYS A 140 -13.57 2.74 10.75
N LEU A 141 -13.65 4.04 11.01
CA LEU A 141 -14.33 4.59 12.18
C LEU A 141 -15.82 4.23 12.19
N ILE A 142 -16.49 4.32 11.03
CA ILE A 142 -17.89 3.88 10.86
C ILE A 142 -18.01 2.37 11.15
N LEU A 143 -17.18 1.54 10.52
CA LEU A 143 -17.25 0.08 10.67
C LEU A 143 -17.01 -0.39 12.12
N LYS A 144 -16.20 0.35 12.89
CA LYS A 144 -15.95 0.06 14.31
C LYS A 144 -16.97 0.70 15.26
N GLY A 145 -18.00 1.37 14.73
CA GLY A 145 -19.06 2.01 15.51
C GLY A 145 -18.58 3.24 16.29
N LEU A 146 -17.50 3.89 15.83
CA LEU A 146 -16.91 5.08 16.45
C LEU A 146 -17.48 6.37 15.86
N ALA A 147 -17.98 6.33 14.63
CA ALA A 147 -18.53 7.47 13.91
C ALA A 147 -19.88 7.11 13.26
N PRO A 148 -20.77 8.10 13.04
CA PRO A 148 -22.06 7.87 12.38
C PRO A 148 -21.88 7.49 10.90
N GLU A 149 -22.87 6.82 10.29
CA GLU A 149 -22.75 6.27 8.92
C GLU A 149 -22.44 7.32 7.85
N GLU A 150 -22.84 8.56 8.07
CA GLU A 150 -22.60 9.71 7.21
C GLU A 150 -21.21 10.34 7.38
N TYR A 151 -20.39 9.88 8.34
CA TYR A 151 -19.07 10.44 8.62
C TYR A 151 -18.13 10.31 7.40
N SER A 152 -17.56 11.43 6.98
CA SER A 152 -16.79 11.53 5.75
C SER A 152 -15.32 11.89 6.01
N ALA A 153 -14.49 11.80 4.97
CA ALA A 153 -13.14 12.35 4.99
C ALA A 153 -13.11 13.87 5.26
N GLY A 154 -14.17 14.59 4.88
CA GLY A 154 -14.33 16.01 5.16
C GLY A 154 -14.54 16.28 6.64
N ASP A 155 -15.39 15.49 7.28
CA ASP A 155 -15.62 15.56 8.74
C ASP A 155 -14.35 15.20 9.49
N LEU A 156 -13.67 14.12 9.08
CA LEU A 156 -12.38 13.74 9.65
C LEU A 156 -11.33 14.86 9.56
N ALA A 157 -11.26 15.54 8.42
CA ALA A 157 -10.33 16.66 8.26
C ALA A 157 -10.72 17.87 9.14
N ALA A 158 -12.01 18.17 9.27
CA ALA A 158 -12.51 19.24 10.11
C ALA A 158 -12.25 18.94 11.60
N ASP A 159 -12.49 17.71 12.04
CA ASP A 159 -12.23 17.26 13.40
C ASP A 159 -10.73 17.29 13.71
N ALA A 160 -9.88 16.78 12.83
CA ALA A 160 -8.43 16.86 13.00
C ALA A 160 -7.93 18.31 13.12
N ALA A 161 -8.47 19.24 12.32
CA ALA A 161 -8.15 20.67 12.43
C ALA A 161 -8.61 21.29 13.75
N ALA A 162 -9.65 20.73 14.37
CA ALA A 162 -10.16 21.13 15.68
C ALA A 162 -9.50 20.39 16.85
N ASP A 163 -8.45 19.59 16.61
CA ASP A 163 -7.81 18.70 17.59
C ASP A 163 -8.79 17.67 18.18
N TYR A 164 -9.67 17.15 17.31
CA TYR A 164 -10.74 16.18 17.59
C TYR A 164 -11.74 16.59 18.68
N ARG A 165 -11.71 17.85 19.15
CA ARG A 165 -12.61 18.36 20.20
C ARG A 165 -14.10 18.25 19.89
N ASN A 166 -14.46 18.18 18.60
CA ASN A 166 -15.83 18.06 18.12
C ASN A 166 -16.13 16.68 17.51
N ALA A 167 -15.17 15.76 17.54
CA ALA A 167 -15.31 14.47 16.90
C ALA A 167 -16.38 13.63 17.62
N PRO A 168 -17.10 12.75 16.90
CA PRO A 168 -18.06 11.83 17.50
C PRO A 168 -17.41 10.67 18.30
N PHE A 169 -16.08 10.67 18.41
CA PHE A 169 -15.26 9.66 19.08
C PHE A 169 -14.20 10.30 19.97
N ASP A 170 -13.69 9.52 20.91
CA ASP A 170 -12.49 9.86 21.69
C ASP A 170 -11.24 9.64 20.82
N GLY A 171 -10.45 10.70 20.59
CA GLY A 171 -9.21 10.64 19.82
C GLY A 171 -8.14 9.72 20.43
N ASP A 172 -8.20 9.48 21.74
CA ASP A 172 -7.28 8.58 22.46
C ASP A 172 -7.75 7.11 22.45
N ASP A 173 -8.94 6.81 21.93
CA ASP A 173 -9.44 5.44 21.82
C ASP A 173 -8.44 4.59 20.99
N PRO A 174 -7.94 3.47 21.52
CA PRO A 174 -7.02 2.60 20.78
C PRO A 174 -7.54 2.16 19.41
N ARG A 175 -8.87 2.05 19.24
CA ARG A 175 -9.52 1.70 17.98
C ARG A 175 -9.44 2.83 16.95
N VAL A 176 -9.50 4.10 17.37
CA VAL A 176 -9.27 5.27 16.51
C VAL A 176 -7.83 5.23 15.99
N ARG A 177 -6.86 5.01 16.89
CA ARG A 177 -5.46 4.84 16.51
C ARG A 177 -5.24 3.68 15.53
N THR A 178 -5.92 2.54 15.71
CA THR A 178 -5.88 1.44 14.74
C THR A 178 -6.35 1.89 13.37
N CYS A 179 -7.48 2.62 13.28
CA CYS A 179 -7.97 3.15 12.02
C CYS A 179 -6.96 4.12 11.36
N HIS A 180 -6.28 4.97 12.12
CA HIS A 180 -5.26 5.86 11.55
C HIS A 180 -3.98 5.13 11.09
N GLN A 181 -3.57 4.08 11.80
CA GLN A 181 -2.35 3.33 11.49
C GLN A 181 -2.54 2.39 10.30
N ASN A 182 -3.68 1.70 10.24
CA ASN A 182 -4.03 0.82 9.15
C ASN A 182 -5.56 0.73 8.99
N PRO A 183 -6.18 1.68 8.25
CA PRO A 183 -7.64 1.75 8.12
C PRO A 183 -8.25 0.57 7.34
N SER A 184 -7.41 -0.24 6.71
CA SER A 184 -7.84 -1.41 5.94
C SER A 184 -7.90 -2.69 6.76
N ILE A 185 -7.43 -2.67 8.02
CA ILE A 185 -7.58 -3.78 8.97
C ILE A 185 -8.93 -3.62 9.69
N ASN A 186 -9.86 -4.52 9.37
CA ASN A 186 -11.15 -4.63 10.05
C ASN A 186 -11.04 -5.43 11.34
#